data_AF-A0A2M7U742-F1
#
_entry.id   AF-A0A2M7U742-F1
#
_cell.length_a   1.000
_cell.length_b   1.000
_cell.length_c   1.000
_cell.angle_alpha   90.00
_cell.angle_beta   90.00
_cell.angle_gamma   90.00
#
_symmetry.space_group_name_H-M   'P 1'
#
loop_
_entity.id
_entity.type
_entity.pdbx_description
1 polymer ?
#
loop_
_entity_poly.entity_id
_entity_poly.type
_entity_poly.pdbx_seq_one_letter_code
_entity_poly.pdbx_strand_id
1 'polypeptide(L)'
;MKKLIPILIILGLVGYILLARGQSNKSSTSSSNPIVNLFKKEIKVGEDVCAEFSKEWIQSVTNKSIIKTERFDMTGTHTCKYYVKENSFITIHVEDLNVENQKKGAVLLNRTVKQDSRIKMDHFVVWQGDNQINNIYLVLNPNRFVTVGRSDIEVINNEENIQLAIKVVERIQKGENQGLVSAPTTEPTKEPTKTGNNIVPLPQEKDIINNFFTLIDEGKVSDAVMMMPSIITSDDSTKQAFGVQFSAMKSVKVIKIEESMKEDWTETRHQYMVTLDVVMDPSSAGGPIPYYGFKKGENVRFVGLVKEGNQWKVKGMATGP
;
A
#
# COMPACT_ATOMS: atom_id res chain seq x y z
N MET A 1 -31.58 -54.54 21.92
CA MET A 1 -32.31 -53.46 22.60
C MET A 1 -32.47 -52.30 21.63
N LYS A 2 -33.71 -52.04 21.24
CA LYS A 2 -34.15 -50.96 20.34
C LYS A 2 -34.32 -49.68 21.16
N LYS A 3 -33.84 -48.53 20.67
CA LYS A 3 -34.51 -47.23 20.89
C LYS A 3 -34.40 -46.39 19.61
N LEU A 4 -35.48 -46.47 18.83
CA LEU A 4 -35.88 -45.50 17.82
C LEU A 4 -36.26 -44.19 18.52
N ILE A 5 -35.79 -43.06 18.01
CA ILE A 5 -36.32 -41.73 18.35
C ILE A 5 -37.13 -41.25 17.13
N PRO A 6 -38.39 -40.82 17.30
CA PRO A 6 -39.22 -40.37 16.21
C PRO A 6 -39.04 -38.88 15.89
N ILE A 7 -39.22 -38.63 14.60
CA ILE A 7 -39.51 -37.41 13.85
C ILE A 7 -40.30 -36.32 14.61
N LEU A 8 -39.92 -35.05 14.39
CA LEU A 8 -40.90 -33.96 14.27
C LEU A 8 -40.57 -33.06 13.07
N ILE A 9 -41.37 -33.22 12.02
CA ILE A 9 -41.47 -32.35 10.84
C ILE A 9 -42.48 -31.26 11.21
N ILE A 10 -42.12 -29.99 11.01
CA ILE A 10 -43.09 -28.89 10.91
C ILE A 10 -42.93 -28.26 9.53
N LEU A 11 -43.77 -28.75 8.61
CA LEU A 11 -44.14 -28.09 7.37
C LEU A 11 -45.33 -27.18 7.68
N GLY A 12 -45.16 -25.87 7.54
CA GLY A 12 -46.24 -24.89 7.56
C GLY A 12 -46.30 -24.18 6.21
N LEU A 13 -47.22 -24.63 5.35
CA LEU A 13 -47.55 -24.07 4.04
C LEU A 13 -48.95 -23.44 4.13
N VAL A 14 -49.04 -22.11 4.16
CA VAL A 14 -50.23 -21.29 3.79
C VAL A 14 -49.64 -19.92 3.45
N GLY A 15 -49.63 -19.38 2.23
CA GLY A 15 -50.74 -19.28 1.28
C GLY A 15 -51.42 -17.92 1.45
N TYR A 16 -50.82 -16.83 0.96
CA TYR A 16 -51.58 -15.60 0.69
C TYR A 16 -51.21 -14.98 -0.65
N ILE A 17 -52.28 -14.84 -1.42
CA ILE A 17 -52.42 -14.34 -2.77
C ILE A 17 -52.19 -12.83 -2.82
N LEU A 18 -51.57 -12.41 -3.93
CA LEU A 18 -51.60 -11.08 -4.54
C LEU A 18 -52.86 -10.24 -4.20
N LEU A 19 -52.69 -8.97 -3.83
CA LEU A 19 -53.17 -7.81 -4.60
C LEU A 19 -53.02 -6.49 -3.84
N ALA A 20 -52.60 -5.47 -4.59
CA ALA A 20 -52.89 -4.05 -4.43
C ALA A 20 -52.14 -3.27 -3.32
N ARG A 21 -51.23 -2.39 -3.73
CA ARG A 21 -51.55 -0.98 -4.05
C ARG A 21 -50.27 -0.23 -4.39
N GLY A 22 -50.29 0.43 -5.55
CA GLY A 22 -49.29 1.43 -5.89
C GLY A 22 -49.33 2.57 -4.88
N GLN A 23 -48.18 2.83 -4.26
CA GLN A 23 -47.88 4.13 -3.68
C GLN A 23 -46.85 4.81 -4.59
N SER A 24 -47.33 5.86 -5.25
CA SER A 24 -46.53 6.92 -5.83
C SER A 24 -45.57 7.47 -4.77
N ASN A 25 -44.32 7.03 -4.78
CA ASN A 25 -43.27 7.70 -4.04
C ASN A 25 -42.94 9.01 -4.76
N LYS A 26 -43.49 10.09 -4.20
CA LYS A 26 -43.06 11.46 -4.44
C LYS A 26 -41.54 11.48 -4.54
N SER A 27 -41.05 11.98 -5.67
CA SER A 27 -39.68 12.45 -5.83
C SER A 27 -39.37 13.37 -4.66
N SER A 28 -38.61 12.86 -3.71
CA SER A 28 -37.98 13.63 -2.66
C SER A 28 -36.97 14.52 -3.34
N THR A 29 -37.37 15.77 -3.56
CA THR A 29 -36.50 16.88 -3.92
C THR A 29 -35.29 16.82 -3.01
N SER A 30 -34.15 16.43 -3.58
CA SER A 30 -32.86 16.46 -2.93
C SER A 30 -32.62 17.91 -2.51
N SER A 31 -32.84 18.18 -1.23
CA SER A 31 -32.41 19.40 -0.58
C SER A 31 -30.89 19.41 -0.64
N SER A 32 -30.36 20.03 -1.70
CA SER A 32 -28.96 20.40 -1.81
C SER A 32 -28.67 21.39 -0.69
N ASN A 33 -28.34 20.87 0.48
CA ASN A 33 -27.76 21.67 1.55
C ASN A 33 -26.50 22.33 0.95
N PRO A 34 -26.39 23.66 1.00
CA PRO A 34 -25.18 24.33 0.55
C PRO A 34 -24.05 23.83 1.45
N ILE A 35 -23.18 23.00 0.86
CA ILE A 35 -21.94 22.58 1.48
C ILE A 35 -21.20 23.88 1.78
N VAL A 36 -21.15 24.22 3.06
CA VAL A 36 -20.35 25.30 3.58
C VAL A 36 -18.90 24.92 3.26
N ASN A 37 -18.39 25.43 2.14
CA ASN A 37 -16.97 25.50 1.83
C ASN A 37 -16.34 26.49 2.81
N LEU A 38 -16.30 26.10 4.09
CA LEU A 38 -15.49 26.73 5.10
C LEU A 38 -14.06 26.41 4.68
N PHE A 39 -13.40 27.40 4.08
CA PHE A 39 -12.04 27.35 3.56
C PHE A 39 -11.12 26.53 4.48
N LYS A 40 -11.03 25.22 4.21
CA LYS A 40 -10.08 24.31 4.86
C LYS A 40 -8.73 24.80 4.36
N LYS A 41 -8.01 25.55 5.21
CA LYS A 41 -6.62 25.95 4.96
C LYS A 41 -5.91 24.73 4.37
N GLU A 42 -5.36 24.88 3.17
CA GLU A 42 -4.73 23.78 2.46
C GLU A 42 -3.60 23.23 3.32
N ILE A 43 -3.81 22.03 3.85
CA ILE A 43 -2.83 21.38 4.72
C ILE A 43 -1.74 20.81 3.82
N LYS A 44 -0.53 21.35 3.94
CA LYS A 44 0.63 20.89 3.16
C LYS A 44 1.64 20.23 4.07
N VAL A 45 2.08 19.05 3.65
CA VAL A 45 3.22 18.33 4.22
C VAL A 45 4.24 18.19 3.09
N GLY A 46 5.46 18.68 3.30
CA GLY A 46 6.51 18.65 2.30
C GLY A 46 6.98 17.24 1.95
N GLU A 47 7.74 17.12 0.88
CA GLU A 47 8.36 15.84 0.45
C GLU A 47 9.55 15.45 1.33
N ASP A 48 10.20 16.41 2.00
CA ASP A 48 11.26 16.11 2.98
C ASP A 48 10.66 15.73 4.35
N VAL A 49 10.15 14.50 4.43
CA VAL A 49 9.50 13.97 5.62
C VAL A 49 10.46 13.95 6.83
N CYS A 50 11.74 13.70 6.61
CA CYS A 50 12.74 13.71 7.69
C CYS A 50 13.00 15.12 8.23
N ALA A 51 12.96 16.15 7.40
CA ALA A 51 13.06 17.54 7.85
C ALA A 51 11.77 18.00 8.55
N GLU A 52 10.60 17.65 7.99
CA GLU A 52 9.29 18.00 8.54
C GLU A 52 9.11 17.40 9.95
N PHE A 53 9.48 16.13 10.12
CA PHE A 53 9.40 15.38 11.36
C PHE A 53 10.82 14.96 11.80
N SER A 54 11.56 15.89 12.41
CA SER A 54 12.96 15.65 12.77
C SER A 54 13.14 14.47 13.74
N LYS A 55 14.35 13.91 13.75
CA LYS A 55 14.76 12.87 14.71
C LYS A 55 14.45 13.28 16.15
N GLU A 56 14.83 14.50 16.53
CA GLU A 56 14.69 15.05 17.88
C GLU A 56 13.21 15.20 18.25
N TRP A 57 12.39 15.65 17.30
CA TRP A 57 10.96 15.73 17.49
C TRP A 57 10.34 14.36 17.74
N ILE A 58 10.67 13.35 16.91
CA ILE A 58 10.20 11.98 17.10
C ILE A 58 10.65 11.42 18.45
N GLN A 59 11.91 11.63 18.85
CA GLN A 59 12.41 11.23 20.17
C GLN A 59 11.57 11.86 21.29
N SER A 60 11.27 13.16 21.20
CA SER A 60 10.50 13.87 22.22
C SER A 60 9.06 13.38 22.36
N VAL A 61 8.38 13.07 21.26
CA VAL A 61 6.95 12.68 21.30
C VAL A 61 6.74 11.20 21.58
N THR A 62 7.75 10.36 21.33
CA THR A 62 7.68 8.90 21.55
C THR A 62 8.40 8.43 22.81
N ASN A 63 9.27 9.27 23.38
CA ASN A 63 10.19 8.88 24.46
C ASN A 63 11.05 7.65 24.10
N LYS A 64 11.37 7.47 22.81
CA LYS A 64 12.29 6.43 22.32
C LYS A 64 13.63 7.05 21.96
N SER A 65 14.72 6.32 22.19
CA SER A 65 16.02 6.70 21.66
C SER A 65 16.09 6.35 20.17
N ILE A 66 16.27 7.34 19.30
CA ILE A 66 16.46 7.12 17.87
C ILE A 66 17.98 7.07 17.60
N ILE A 67 18.48 5.93 17.12
CA ILE A 67 19.91 5.74 16.84
C ILE A 67 20.29 6.24 15.45
N LYS A 68 19.38 6.15 14.48
CA LYS A 68 19.60 6.52 13.08
C LYS A 68 18.28 6.94 12.43
N THR A 69 18.37 7.84 11.46
CA THR A 69 17.29 8.14 10.51
C THR A 69 17.71 7.74 9.10
N GLU A 70 16.75 7.23 8.32
CA GLU A 70 16.98 6.89 6.92
C GLU A 70 15.85 7.44 6.07
N ARG A 71 16.21 8.13 5.00
CA ARG A 71 15.28 8.62 3.99
C ARG A 71 15.14 7.58 2.89
N PHE A 72 13.92 7.32 2.48
CA PHE A 72 13.61 6.41 1.39
C PHE A 72 12.50 7.00 0.53
N ASP A 73 12.89 7.47 -0.65
CA ASP A 73 11.98 8.12 -1.57
C ASP A 73 11.83 7.29 -2.84
N MET A 74 10.59 7.15 -3.28
CA MET A 74 10.24 6.62 -4.58
C MET A 74 9.18 7.52 -5.21
N THR A 75 8.93 7.39 -6.51
CA THR A 75 7.92 8.22 -7.19
C THR A 75 6.56 8.16 -6.48
N GLY A 76 6.14 9.31 -5.93
CA GLY A 76 4.88 9.50 -5.21
C GLY A 76 4.86 9.02 -3.75
N THR A 77 6.00 8.61 -3.19
CA THR A 77 6.10 8.17 -1.79
C THR A 77 7.42 8.65 -1.18
N HIS A 78 7.34 9.46 -0.14
CA HIS A 78 8.50 9.98 0.58
C HIS A 78 8.48 9.44 2.00
N THR A 79 9.53 8.75 2.42
CA THR A 79 9.55 8.02 3.71
C THR A 79 10.72 8.46 4.57
N CYS A 80 10.45 8.66 5.86
CA CYS A 80 11.48 8.69 6.89
C CYS A 80 11.32 7.51 7.85
N LYS A 81 12.41 6.75 8.04
CA LYS A 81 12.52 5.68 9.04
C LYS A 81 13.32 6.16 10.23
N TYR A 82 12.81 5.97 11.44
CA TYR A 82 13.45 6.34 12.69
C TYR A 82 13.79 5.07 13.47
N TYR A 83 15.05 4.65 13.39
CA TYR A 83 15.52 3.40 13.98
C TYR A 83 15.69 3.54 15.49
N VAL A 84 14.98 2.72 16.25
CA VAL A 84 15.15 2.54 17.70
C VAL A 84 16.20 1.45 17.98
N LYS A 85 16.29 0.45 17.09
CA LYS A 85 17.34 -0.58 17.02
C LYS A 85 17.66 -0.85 15.54
N GLU A 86 18.64 -1.69 15.25
CA GLU A 86 19.12 -1.97 13.88
C GLU A 86 17.99 -2.35 12.88
N ASN A 87 17.01 -3.15 13.31
CA ASN A 87 15.87 -3.58 12.48
C ASN A 87 14.50 -3.15 13.01
N SER A 88 14.48 -2.30 14.04
CA SER A 88 13.26 -1.85 14.71
C SER A 88 13.11 -0.35 14.56
N PHE A 89 12.09 0.09 13.84
CA PHE A 89 11.93 1.49 13.44
C PHE A 89 10.48 1.96 13.45
N ILE A 90 10.30 3.26 13.64
CA ILE A 90 9.06 3.99 13.39
C ILE A 90 9.10 4.49 11.95
N THR A 91 7.97 4.50 11.25
CA THR A 91 7.86 5.07 9.90
C THR A 91 6.87 6.21 9.87
N ILE A 92 7.28 7.30 9.22
CA ILE A 92 6.36 8.31 8.73
C ILE A 92 6.62 8.44 7.24
N HIS A 93 5.57 8.40 6.43
CA HIS A 93 5.68 8.65 5.00
C HIS A 93 4.51 9.44 4.46
N VAL A 94 4.78 10.22 3.42
CA VAL A 94 3.80 10.96 2.64
C VAL A 94 3.62 10.24 1.33
N GLU A 95 2.37 9.94 0.99
CA GLU A 95 2.01 9.24 -0.24
C GLU A 95 1.02 10.05 -1.06
N ASP A 96 1.31 10.17 -2.35
CA ASP A 96 0.42 10.73 -3.36
C ASP A 96 -0.36 9.59 -4.04
N LEU A 97 -1.24 8.94 -3.25
CA LEU A 97 -2.08 7.81 -3.66
C LEU A 97 -3.55 8.05 -3.28
N ASN A 98 -4.48 7.36 -3.94
CA ASN A 98 -5.90 7.48 -3.65
C ASN A 98 -6.29 6.80 -2.33
N VAL A 99 -6.90 7.57 -1.44
CA VAL A 99 -7.28 7.16 -0.07
C VAL A 99 -8.31 6.02 -0.06
N GLU A 100 -9.33 6.08 -0.90
CA GLU A 100 -10.39 5.05 -0.91
C GLU A 100 -9.86 3.70 -1.38
N ASN A 101 -8.90 3.78 -2.27
CA ASN A 101 -8.18 2.66 -2.84
C ASN A 101 -7.28 1.95 -1.81
N GLN A 102 -6.63 2.72 -0.95
CA GLN A 102 -5.92 2.17 0.22
C GLN A 102 -6.86 1.47 1.20
N LYS A 103 -8.07 2.01 1.44
CA LYS A 103 -9.09 1.35 2.26
C LYS A 103 -9.57 0.04 1.65
N LYS A 104 -9.89 0.03 0.35
CA LYS A 104 -10.28 -1.19 -0.39
C LYS A 104 -9.19 -2.25 -0.30
N GLY A 105 -7.94 -1.85 -0.51
CA GLY A 105 -6.76 -2.70 -0.36
C GLY A 105 -6.67 -3.38 0.99
N ALA A 106 -6.85 -2.62 2.07
CA ALA A 106 -6.86 -3.19 3.42
C ALA A 106 -7.99 -4.23 3.59
N VAL A 107 -9.19 -3.94 3.12
CA VAL A 107 -10.34 -4.87 3.21
C VAL A 107 -10.09 -6.15 2.40
N LEU A 108 -9.53 -6.05 1.20
CA LEU A 108 -9.16 -7.21 0.37
C LEU A 108 -8.16 -8.14 1.06
N LEU A 109 -7.34 -7.60 1.97
CA LEU A 109 -6.39 -8.36 2.78
C LEU A 109 -6.98 -8.87 4.10
N ASN A 110 -8.31 -8.90 4.24
CA ASN A 110 -9.01 -9.24 5.47
C ASN A 110 -8.59 -8.40 6.69
N ARG A 111 -8.20 -7.13 6.46
CA ARG A 111 -7.92 -6.17 7.52
C ARG A 111 -9.16 -5.34 7.81
N THR A 112 -9.27 -4.86 9.06
CA THR A 112 -10.39 -4.00 9.45
C THR A 112 -10.00 -2.54 9.37
N VAL A 113 -10.83 -1.72 8.73
CA VAL A 113 -10.65 -0.27 8.64
C VAL A 113 -11.60 0.42 9.61
N LYS A 114 -11.09 1.21 10.55
CA LYS A 114 -11.90 1.94 11.55
C LYS A 114 -11.37 3.36 11.73
N GLN A 115 -12.12 4.21 12.42
CA GLN A 115 -11.64 5.52 12.88
C GLN A 115 -11.37 5.48 14.40
N ASP A 116 -10.50 6.36 14.86
CA ASP A 116 -10.27 6.65 16.27
C ASP A 116 -10.67 8.11 16.56
N SER A 117 -11.66 8.30 17.43
CA SER A 117 -12.25 9.62 17.70
C SER A 117 -11.27 10.62 18.34
N ARG A 118 -10.11 10.17 18.81
CA ARG A 118 -9.06 11.04 19.38
C ARG A 118 -8.28 11.78 18.30
N ILE A 119 -8.17 11.24 17.09
CA ILE A 119 -7.43 11.86 15.98
C ILE A 119 -8.32 12.93 15.33
N LYS A 120 -7.95 14.20 15.49
CA LYS A 120 -8.78 15.37 15.09
C LYS A 120 -8.52 15.84 13.65
N MET A 121 -8.51 14.91 12.72
CA MET A 121 -8.55 15.17 11.27
C MET A 121 -9.19 13.98 10.54
N ASP A 122 -9.41 14.11 9.23
CA ASP A 122 -9.85 12.99 8.41
C ASP A 122 -8.76 11.91 8.43
N HIS A 123 -9.13 10.69 8.82
CA HIS A 123 -8.18 9.60 8.98
C HIS A 123 -8.88 8.23 8.91
N PHE A 124 -8.07 7.18 8.82
CA PHE A 124 -8.49 5.81 9.09
C PHE A 124 -7.33 4.99 9.67
N VAL A 125 -7.68 4.01 10.48
CA VAL A 125 -6.76 3.08 11.15
C VAL A 125 -7.00 1.68 10.58
N VAL A 126 -5.92 1.06 10.09
CA VAL A 126 -5.96 -0.29 9.56
C VAL A 126 -5.50 -1.26 10.64
N TRP A 127 -6.39 -2.15 11.05
CA TRP A 127 -6.16 -3.19 12.05
C TRP A 127 -5.97 -4.54 11.37
N GLN A 128 -4.98 -5.31 11.83
CA GLN A 128 -4.80 -6.70 11.43
C GLN A 128 -5.49 -7.65 12.43
N GLY A 129 -5.61 -8.94 12.09
CA GLY A 129 -6.50 -9.88 12.78
C GLY A 129 -6.20 -10.16 14.26
N ASP A 130 -5.00 -9.85 14.74
CA ASP A 130 -4.56 -9.97 16.14
C ASP A 130 -4.83 -8.71 16.97
N ASN A 131 -5.69 -7.81 16.46
CA ASN A 131 -5.97 -6.50 17.04
C ASN A 131 -4.73 -5.60 17.16
N GLN A 132 -3.70 -5.82 16.34
CA GLN A 132 -2.60 -4.87 16.18
C GLN A 132 -2.91 -3.87 15.06
N ILE A 133 -2.46 -2.64 15.26
CA ILE A 133 -2.49 -1.62 14.21
C ILE A 133 -1.39 -1.94 13.21
N ASN A 134 -1.78 -2.05 11.95
CA ASN A 134 -0.87 -2.12 10.81
C ASN A 134 -0.35 -0.71 10.48
N ASN A 135 -1.25 0.22 10.15
CA ASN A 135 -0.93 1.61 9.79
C ASN A 135 -2.06 2.57 10.20
N ILE A 136 -1.71 3.84 10.44
CA ILE A 136 -2.65 4.95 10.62
C ILE A 136 -2.47 5.94 9.47
N TYR A 137 -3.55 6.22 8.75
CA TYR A 137 -3.56 7.08 7.56
C TYR A 137 -4.22 8.41 7.91
N LEU A 138 -3.47 9.51 7.80
CA LEU A 138 -3.88 10.88 8.07
C LEU A 138 -4.16 11.59 6.73
N VAL A 139 -5.43 11.75 6.40
CA VAL A 139 -5.88 12.19 5.08
C VAL A 139 -5.70 13.71 4.92
N LEU A 140 -4.85 14.11 3.99
CA LEU A 140 -4.64 15.52 3.63
C LEU A 140 -5.64 15.94 2.55
N ASN A 141 -5.79 15.09 1.52
CA ASN A 141 -6.80 15.21 0.47
C ASN A 141 -7.08 13.80 -0.13
N PRO A 142 -8.03 13.65 -1.09
CA PRO A 142 -8.38 12.33 -1.62
C PRO A 142 -7.23 11.52 -2.24
N ASN A 143 -6.17 12.19 -2.70
CA ASN A 143 -5.02 11.58 -3.36
C ASN A 143 -3.70 11.86 -2.62
N ARG A 144 -3.75 12.28 -1.35
CA ARG A 144 -2.56 12.52 -0.54
C ARG A 144 -2.82 12.31 0.94
N PHE A 145 -1.95 11.56 1.60
CA PHE A 145 -2.05 11.29 3.03
C PHE A 145 -0.67 11.10 3.67
N VAL A 146 -0.62 11.22 5.00
CA VAL A 146 0.54 10.85 5.81
C VAL A 146 0.23 9.53 6.50
N THR A 147 1.12 8.55 6.38
CA THR A 147 1.01 7.27 7.08
C THR A 147 1.95 7.25 8.27
N VAL A 148 1.44 6.84 9.43
CA VAL A 148 2.22 6.57 10.64
C VAL A 148 2.21 5.06 10.90
N GLY A 149 3.41 4.48 11.00
CA GLY A 149 3.59 3.04 11.15
C GLY A 149 4.83 2.68 11.96
N ARG A 150 5.11 1.38 12.03
CA ARG A 150 6.25 0.79 12.75
C ARG A 150 6.62 -0.56 12.15
N SER A 151 7.85 -1.00 12.37
CA SER A 151 8.32 -2.33 11.97
C SER A 151 7.69 -3.45 12.80
N ASP A 152 7.50 -3.21 14.11
CA ASP A 152 7.03 -4.20 15.07
C ASP A 152 6.33 -3.53 16.27
N ILE A 153 5.58 -4.32 17.04
CA ILE A 153 4.80 -3.85 18.22
C ILE A 153 5.69 -3.47 19.42
N GLU A 154 6.95 -3.93 19.47
CA GLU A 154 7.88 -3.64 20.56
C GLU A 154 8.49 -2.24 20.45
N VAL A 155 8.56 -1.68 19.23
CA VAL A 155 8.97 -0.29 18.99
C VAL A 155 8.05 0.68 19.72
N ILE A 156 6.77 0.64 19.36
CA ILE A 156 5.67 1.39 19.98
C ILE A 156 4.43 0.51 19.96
N ASN A 157 3.69 0.41 21.06
CA ASN A 157 2.43 -0.35 21.12
C ASN A 157 1.27 0.41 20.43
N ASN A 158 0.08 -0.20 20.33
CA ASN A 158 -1.08 0.42 19.65
C ASN A 158 -1.44 1.81 20.20
N GLU A 159 -1.42 1.98 21.52
CA GLU A 159 -1.74 3.25 22.15
C GLU A 159 -0.66 4.29 21.85
N GLU A 160 0.61 3.94 21.99
CA GLU A 160 1.74 4.82 21.63
C GLU A 160 1.69 5.24 20.14
N ASN A 161 1.28 4.36 19.23
CA ASN A 161 1.13 4.67 17.80
C ASN A 161 -0.02 5.66 17.54
N ILE A 162 -1.16 5.50 18.24
CA ILE A 162 -2.26 6.46 18.16
C ILE A 162 -1.85 7.82 18.74
N GLN A 163 -1.11 7.84 19.87
CA GLN A 163 -0.58 9.08 20.43
C GLN A 163 0.41 9.77 19.48
N LEU A 164 1.29 9.01 18.82
CA LEU A 164 2.18 9.54 17.80
C LEU A 164 1.38 10.16 16.64
N ALA A 165 0.36 9.46 16.13
CA ALA A 165 -0.50 9.99 15.08
C ALA A 165 -1.19 11.29 15.49
N ILE A 166 -1.72 11.40 16.71
CA ILE A 166 -2.28 12.65 17.26
C ILE A 166 -1.24 13.77 17.25
N LYS A 167 0.01 13.50 17.66
CA LYS A 167 1.09 14.50 17.64
C LYS A 167 1.50 14.91 16.23
N VAL A 168 1.46 14.00 15.27
CA VAL A 168 1.64 14.31 13.84
C VAL A 168 0.53 15.24 13.37
N VAL A 169 -0.74 14.96 13.70
CA VAL A 169 -1.87 15.85 13.36
C VAL A 169 -1.69 17.25 13.94
N GLU A 170 -1.36 17.35 15.23
CA GLU A 170 -1.14 18.64 15.90
C GLU A 170 -0.04 19.45 15.19
N ARG A 171 1.07 18.80 14.81
CA ARG A 171 2.18 19.45 14.10
C ARG A 171 1.76 19.95 12.72
N ILE A 172 1.11 19.09 11.93
CA ILE A 172 0.60 19.41 10.59
C ILE A 172 -0.38 20.60 10.65
N GLN A 173 -1.30 20.62 11.62
CA GLN A 173 -2.32 21.66 11.75
C GLN A 173 -1.78 23.00 12.23
N LYS A 174 -0.79 22.99 13.13
CA LYS A 174 -0.14 24.22 13.59
C LYS A 174 0.59 24.95 12.46
N GLY A 175 1.00 24.23 11.41
CA GLY A 175 1.84 24.79 10.35
C GLY A 175 3.16 25.34 10.91
N GLU A 176 3.62 24.79 12.05
CA GLU A 176 4.90 25.08 12.67
C GLU A 176 6.02 24.40 11.87
N ASN A 177 6.26 24.92 10.68
CA ASN A 177 7.53 24.88 9.95
C ASN A 177 7.54 26.18 9.13
N GLN A 178 8.03 27.29 9.70
CA GLN A 178 9.44 27.68 9.72
C GLN A 178 10.15 27.41 8.39
N GLY A 179 10.60 28.50 7.76
CA GLY A 179 11.02 28.56 6.37
C GLY A 179 11.99 27.46 5.97
N LEU A 180 11.56 26.65 5.02
CA LEU A 180 12.44 25.80 4.24
C LEU A 180 12.46 26.32 2.80
N VAL A 181 13.68 26.65 2.42
CA VAL A 181 14.16 27.13 1.13
C VAL A 181 13.63 26.25 0.01
N SER A 182 13.01 26.87 -0.99
CA SER A 182 12.59 26.23 -2.23
C SER A 182 13.79 25.52 -2.88
N ALA A 183 13.74 24.18 -2.95
CA ALA A 183 14.67 23.42 -3.78
C ALA A 183 14.37 23.68 -5.27
N PRO A 184 15.38 23.68 -6.16
CA PRO A 184 15.18 23.92 -7.59
C PRO A 184 14.45 22.73 -8.22
N THR A 185 13.30 23.00 -8.83
CA THR A 185 12.58 22.04 -9.68
C THR A 185 13.36 21.87 -10.99
N THR A 186 13.95 20.70 -11.19
CA THR A 186 14.56 20.33 -12.47
C THR A 186 13.47 19.85 -13.43
N GLU A 187 13.27 20.58 -14.53
CA GLU A 187 12.34 20.19 -15.61
C GLU A 187 12.80 18.89 -16.31
N PRO A 188 11.86 18.00 -16.71
CA PRO A 188 12.20 16.83 -17.50
C PRO A 188 12.52 17.22 -18.94
N THR A 189 13.75 16.94 -19.37
CA THR A 189 14.20 17.05 -20.75
C THR A 189 13.39 16.10 -21.66
N LYS A 190 12.69 16.66 -22.65
CA LYS A 190 12.01 15.91 -23.72
C LYS A 190 13.03 15.25 -24.63
N GLU A 191 13.01 13.92 -24.71
CA GLU A 191 13.74 13.16 -25.71
C GLU A 191 13.05 13.19 -27.10
N PRO A 192 13.80 13.30 -28.20
CA PRO A 192 13.28 13.23 -29.55
C PRO A 192 13.09 11.78 -30.01
N THR A 193 11.87 11.43 -30.42
CA THR A 193 11.51 10.11 -30.95
C THR A 193 11.93 9.98 -32.42
N LYS A 194 12.76 8.98 -32.74
CA LYS A 194 13.20 8.65 -34.12
C LYS A 194 12.46 7.40 -34.61
N THR A 195 11.81 7.52 -35.77
CA THR A 195 10.97 6.49 -36.39
C THR A 195 11.77 5.62 -37.34
N GLY A 196 11.66 4.29 -37.19
CA GLY A 196 12.20 3.29 -38.12
C GLY A 196 11.40 2.00 -37.98
N ASN A 197 10.53 1.73 -38.97
CA ASN A 197 9.52 0.68 -38.94
C ASN A 197 10.13 -0.71 -39.19
N ASN A 198 10.14 -1.52 -38.12
CA ASN A 198 9.84 -2.95 -38.12
C ASN A 198 9.20 -3.24 -36.75
N ILE A 199 7.87 -3.08 -36.68
CA ILE A 199 7.14 -3.12 -35.40
C ILE A 199 6.89 -4.58 -35.03
N VAL A 200 7.85 -5.17 -34.33
CA VAL A 200 7.58 -6.35 -33.50
C VAL A 200 6.60 -5.88 -32.41
N PRO A 201 5.43 -6.54 -32.23
CA PRO A 201 4.49 -6.17 -31.19
C PRO A 201 5.20 -6.13 -29.83
N LEU A 202 5.11 -5.00 -29.13
CA LEU A 202 5.64 -4.92 -27.77
C LEU A 202 4.83 -5.88 -26.87
N PRO A 203 5.50 -6.57 -25.93
CA PRO A 203 4.82 -7.48 -25.02
C PRO A 203 3.75 -6.73 -24.23
N GLN A 204 2.61 -7.39 -24.01
CA GLN A 204 1.55 -6.81 -23.18
C GLN A 204 2.01 -6.84 -21.71
N GLU A 205 1.46 -5.95 -20.89
CA GLU A 205 1.82 -5.83 -19.48
C GLU A 205 1.67 -7.14 -18.68
N LYS A 206 0.64 -7.93 -18.99
CA LYS A 206 0.46 -9.26 -18.39
C LYS A 206 1.56 -10.24 -18.82
N ASP A 207 2.06 -10.14 -20.05
CA ASP A 207 3.19 -10.94 -20.52
C ASP A 207 4.48 -10.57 -19.78
N ILE A 208 4.67 -9.27 -19.50
CA ILE A 208 5.81 -8.78 -18.71
C ILE A 208 5.75 -9.33 -17.29
N ILE A 209 4.57 -9.33 -16.66
CA ILE A 209 4.37 -9.92 -15.33
C ILE A 209 4.64 -11.43 -15.36
N ASN A 210 4.07 -12.15 -16.32
CA ASN A 210 4.30 -13.59 -16.47
C ASN A 210 5.79 -13.89 -16.65
N ASN A 211 6.45 -13.23 -17.60
CA ASN A 211 7.86 -13.43 -17.89
C ASN A 211 8.75 -13.12 -16.67
N PHE A 212 8.43 -12.07 -15.92
CA PHE A 212 9.14 -11.74 -14.68
C PHE A 212 9.11 -12.90 -13.68
N PHE A 213 7.93 -13.46 -13.40
CA PHE A 213 7.82 -14.59 -12.48
C PHE A 213 8.37 -15.90 -13.06
N THR A 214 8.25 -16.12 -14.37
CA THR A 214 8.88 -17.27 -15.05
C THR A 214 10.40 -17.25 -14.89
N LEU A 215 11.05 -16.09 -15.05
CA LEU A 215 12.49 -15.97 -14.84
C LEU A 215 12.90 -16.29 -13.40
N ILE A 216 12.08 -15.91 -12.41
CA ILE A 216 12.32 -16.28 -11.01
C ILE A 216 12.16 -17.80 -10.80
N ASP A 217 11.09 -18.40 -11.33
CA ASP A 217 10.83 -19.86 -11.24
C ASP A 217 11.93 -20.69 -11.90
N GLU A 218 12.50 -20.20 -13.01
CA GLU A 218 13.62 -20.82 -13.72
C GLU A 218 14.98 -20.59 -13.04
N GLY A 219 15.03 -19.87 -11.92
CA GLY A 219 16.27 -19.51 -11.23
C GLY A 219 17.12 -18.46 -11.95
N LYS A 220 16.60 -17.83 -13.02
CA LYS A 220 17.24 -16.73 -13.77
C LYS A 220 17.00 -15.39 -13.08
N VAL A 221 17.35 -15.35 -11.79
CA VAL A 221 17.05 -14.22 -10.91
C VAL A 221 17.68 -12.91 -11.39
N SER A 222 18.90 -12.95 -11.92
CA SER A 222 19.55 -11.75 -12.49
C SER A 222 18.72 -11.15 -13.63
N ASP A 223 18.17 -11.98 -14.51
CA ASP A 223 17.36 -11.52 -15.64
C ASP A 223 16.03 -10.93 -15.16
N ALA A 224 15.40 -11.55 -14.15
CA ALA A 224 14.21 -11.00 -13.50
C ALA A 224 14.47 -9.61 -12.91
N VAL A 225 15.60 -9.43 -12.19
CA VAL A 225 15.98 -8.12 -11.64
C VAL A 225 16.21 -7.09 -12.75
N MET A 226 16.73 -7.47 -13.91
CA MET A 226 16.88 -6.57 -15.06
C MET A 226 15.56 -6.16 -15.75
N MET A 227 14.44 -6.79 -15.39
CA MET A 227 13.10 -6.33 -15.78
C MET A 227 12.54 -5.23 -14.87
N MET A 228 13.26 -4.86 -13.82
CA MET A 228 12.93 -3.75 -12.93
C MET A 228 13.44 -2.40 -13.48
N PRO A 229 12.92 -1.24 -13.03
CA PRO A 229 13.35 0.07 -13.53
C PRO A 229 14.79 0.41 -13.15
N SER A 230 15.42 1.30 -13.92
CA SER A 230 16.83 1.66 -13.76
C SER A 230 17.18 2.16 -12.37
N ILE A 231 16.29 2.91 -11.72
CA ILE A 231 16.46 3.37 -10.32
C ILE A 231 16.72 2.23 -9.33
N ILE A 232 16.23 1.02 -9.63
CA ILE A 232 16.47 -0.18 -8.82
C ILE A 232 17.74 -0.88 -9.28
N THR A 233 17.95 -1.01 -10.59
CA THR A 233 19.05 -1.81 -11.15
C THR A 233 20.39 -1.08 -11.17
N SER A 234 20.40 0.25 -11.03
CA SER A 234 21.63 1.07 -10.98
C SER A 234 22.28 1.10 -9.60
N ASP A 235 21.56 0.70 -8.55
CA ASP A 235 22.08 0.60 -7.19
C ASP A 235 22.38 -0.87 -6.86
N ASP A 236 23.66 -1.21 -6.73
CA ASP A 236 24.10 -2.60 -6.51
C ASP A 236 23.53 -3.20 -5.22
N SER A 237 23.35 -2.38 -4.18
CA SER A 237 22.77 -2.80 -2.91
C SER A 237 21.30 -3.23 -3.09
N THR A 238 20.50 -2.38 -3.74
CA THR A 238 19.09 -2.65 -4.02
C THR A 238 18.94 -3.84 -4.98
N LYS A 239 19.76 -3.91 -6.03
CA LYS A 239 19.82 -5.03 -6.96
C LYS A 239 20.10 -6.34 -6.24
N GLN A 240 21.10 -6.36 -5.35
CA GLN A 240 21.44 -7.53 -4.55
C GLN A 240 20.32 -7.91 -3.59
N ALA A 241 19.65 -6.94 -2.95
CA ALA A 241 18.54 -7.21 -2.05
C ALA A 241 17.38 -7.93 -2.76
N PHE A 242 16.96 -7.45 -3.94
CA PHE A 242 15.96 -8.15 -4.76
C PHE A 242 16.45 -9.51 -5.24
N GLY A 243 17.72 -9.61 -5.68
CA GLY A 243 18.32 -10.87 -6.10
C GLY A 243 18.29 -11.94 -4.99
N VAL A 244 18.63 -11.56 -3.76
CA VAL A 244 18.56 -12.47 -2.61
C VAL A 244 17.13 -12.90 -2.33
N GLN A 245 16.17 -11.97 -2.36
CA GLN A 245 14.75 -12.29 -2.13
C GLN A 245 14.18 -13.25 -3.18
N PHE A 246 14.46 -13.02 -4.46
CA PHE A 246 13.96 -13.87 -5.54
C PHE A 246 14.64 -15.23 -5.56
N SER A 247 15.94 -15.30 -5.26
CA SER A 247 16.67 -16.57 -5.15
C SER A 247 16.17 -17.46 -4.02
N ALA A 248 15.50 -16.89 -3.02
CA ALA A 248 14.87 -17.66 -1.95
C ALA A 248 13.57 -18.37 -2.38
N MET A 249 13.04 -18.11 -3.59
CA MET A 249 11.88 -18.82 -4.13
C MET A 249 12.34 -20.10 -4.83
N LYS A 250 12.00 -21.28 -4.29
CA LYS A 250 12.25 -22.56 -4.95
C LYS A 250 11.35 -22.78 -6.15
N SER A 251 10.13 -22.26 -6.08
CA SER A 251 9.21 -22.19 -7.20
C SER A 251 8.23 -21.04 -7.00
N VAL A 252 7.82 -20.40 -8.09
CA VAL A 252 6.79 -19.37 -8.12
C VAL A 252 5.99 -19.47 -9.41
N LYS A 253 4.68 -19.69 -9.30
CA LYS A 253 3.79 -19.80 -10.46
C LYS A 253 2.70 -18.76 -10.39
N VAL A 254 2.49 -18.05 -11.51
CA VAL A 254 1.35 -17.16 -11.65
C VAL A 254 0.08 -17.99 -11.87
N ILE A 255 -0.86 -17.88 -10.94
CA ILE A 255 -2.19 -18.52 -11.07
C ILE A 255 -3.14 -17.57 -11.80
N LYS A 256 -3.15 -16.29 -11.41
CA LYS A 256 -4.13 -15.30 -11.90
C LYS A 256 -3.54 -13.89 -11.88
N ILE A 257 -3.85 -13.11 -12.92
CA ILE A 257 -3.53 -11.68 -13.00
C ILE A 257 -4.83 -10.89 -13.23
N GLU A 258 -5.11 -9.96 -12.34
CA GLU A 258 -6.27 -9.07 -12.38
C GLU A 258 -5.80 -7.63 -12.38
N GLU A 259 -6.51 -6.78 -13.13
CA GLU A 259 -6.30 -5.33 -13.07
C GLU A 259 -6.71 -4.85 -11.67
N SER A 260 -5.88 -4.00 -11.07
CA SER A 260 -6.12 -3.48 -9.74
C SER A 260 -6.02 -1.96 -9.76
N MET A 261 -6.95 -1.29 -9.07
CA MET A 261 -6.86 0.17 -8.85
C MET A 261 -6.82 0.94 -10.17
N LYS A 262 -7.66 0.56 -11.14
CA LYS A 262 -7.66 1.14 -12.49
C LYS A 262 -7.89 2.65 -12.49
N GLU A 263 -8.61 3.14 -11.50
CA GLU A 263 -8.84 4.56 -11.27
C GLU A 263 -7.55 5.36 -10.98
N ASP A 264 -6.47 4.70 -10.52
CA ASP A 264 -5.17 5.30 -10.23
C ASP A 264 -4.15 5.12 -11.37
N TRP A 265 -4.57 4.47 -12.46
CA TRP A 265 -3.67 4.21 -13.58
C TRP A 265 -3.33 5.50 -14.30
N THR A 266 -2.06 5.64 -14.65
CA THR A 266 -1.55 6.72 -15.52
C THR A 266 -0.92 6.10 -16.76
N GLU A 267 -0.63 6.91 -17.78
CA GLU A 267 0.04 6.45 -19.01
C GLU A 267 1.41 5.78 -18.75
N THR A 268 1.98 5.97 -17.57
CA THR A 268 3.31 5.49 -17.18
C THR A 268 3.31 4.61 -15.93
N ARG A 269 2.16 4.37 -15.31
CA ARG A 269 2.07 3.57 -14.08
C ARG A 269 0.75 2.79 -14.02
N HIS A 270 0.85 1.47 -13.96
CA HIS A 270 -0.29 0.57 -13.75
C HIS A 270 -0.02 -0.36 -12.57
N GLN A 271 -1.08 -1.00 -12.08
CA GLN A 271 -0.99 -1.95 -10.99
C GLN A 271 -1.91 -3.14 -11.20
N TYR A 272 -1.40 -4.33 -10.86
CA TYR A 272 -2.11 -5.59 -11.02
C TYR A 272 -2.14 -6.34 -9.71
N MET A 273 -3.26 -7.01 -9.43
CA MET A 273 -3.37 -8.00 -8.37
C MET A 273 -3.00 -9.37 -8.96
N VAL A 274 -1.98 -10.01 -8.41
CA VAL A 274 -1.41 -11.26 -8.90
C VAL A 274 -1.53 -12.31 -7.81
N THR A 275 -2.17 -13.43 -8.15
CA THR A 275 -2.22 -14.62 -7.29
C THR A 275 -1.12 -15.58 -7.72
N LEU A 276 -0.27 -15.96 -6.77
CA LEU A 276 0.93 -16.76 -6.97
C LEU A 276 0.85 -18.04 -6.13
N ASP A 277 1.26 -19.18 -6.68
CA ASP A 277 1.64 -20.37 -5.89
C ASP A 277 3.15 -20.32 -5.62
N VAL A 278 3.56 -20.25 -4.35
CA VAL A 278 4.95 -20.03 -3.95
C VAL A 278 5.45 -21.12 -3.02
N VAL A 279 6.64 -21.62 -3.31
CA VAL A 279 7.42 -22.47 -2.40
C VAL A 279 8.74 -21.77 -2.10
N MET A 280 8.95 -21.40 -0.85
CA MET A 280 10.17 -20.74 -0.39
C MET A 280 11.23 -21.77 0.02
N ASP A 281 12.50 -21.38 -0.07
CA ASP A 281 13.60 -22.15 0.51
C ASP A 281 13.48 -22.16 2.04
N PRO A 282 13.47 -23.35 2.70
CA PRO A 282 13.40 -23.43 4.15
C PRO A 282 14.50 -22.66 4.89
N SER A 283 15.69 -22.50 4.30
CA SER A 283 16.79 -21.72 4.88
C SER A 283 16.47 -20.23 5.02
N SER A 284 15.54 -19.71 4.22
CA SER A 284 15.08 -18.31 4.31
C SER A 284 14.14 -18.03 5.49
N ALA A 285 13.76 -19.06 6.26
CA ALA A 285 12.93 -18.89 7.46
C ALA A 285 13.63 -18.09 8.57
N GLY A 286 14.96 -18.19 8.66
CA GLY A 286 15.77 -17.55 9.69
C GLY A 286 16.23 -16.14 9.36
N GLY A 287 15.84 -15.58 8.21
CA GLY A 287 16.19 -14.22 7.82
C GLY A 287 15.45 -13.16 8.65
N PRO A 288 15.85 -11.88 8.56
CA PRO A 288 15.20 -10.78 9.28
C PRO A 288 13.68 -10.70 9.04
N ILE A 289 13.26 -11.06 7.81
CA ILE A 289 11.85 -11.27 7.46
C ILE A 289 11.72 -12.73 7.05
N PRO A 290 11.13 -13.60 7.90
CA PRO A 290 10.93 -15.00 7.56
C PRO A 290 10.21 -15.14 6.23
N TYR A 291 10.81 -15.90 5.31
CA TYR A 291 10.28 -16.16 3.96
C TYR A 291 9.96 -14.88 3.16
N TYR A 292 10.56 -13.73 3.51
CA TYR A 292 10.28 -12.43 2.90
C TYR A 292 8.78 -12.09 2.83
N GLY A 293 8.00 -12.57 3.82
CA GLY A 293 6.55 -12.34 3.89
C GLY A 293 5.69 -13.24 2.98
N PHE A 294 6.28 -14.22 2.29
CA PHE A 294 5.55 -15.24 1.56
C PHE A 294 5.13 -16.39 2.48
N LYS A 295 3.93 -16.91 2.24
CA LYS A 295 3.46 -18.17 2.84
C LYS A 295 3.66 -19.29 1.83
N LYS A 296 3.78 -20.52 2.29
CA LYS A 296 3.75 -21.68 1.38
C LYS A 296 2.37 -21.79 0.73
N GLY A 297 2.33 -21.96 -0.60
CA GLY A 297 1.09 -22.07 -1.36
C GLY A 297 0.65 -20.73 -1.95
N GLU A 298 -0.66 -20.48 -1.94
CA GLU A 298 -1.24 -19.29 -2.57
C GLU A 298 -0.93 -17.99 -1.81
N ASN A 299 -0.49 -16.99 -2.56
CA ASN A 299 -0.20 -15.64 -2.10
C ASN A 299 -0.80 -14.62 -3.06
N VAL A 300 -1.41 -13.57 -2.53
CA VAL A 300 -1.81 -12.40 -3.31
C VAL A 300 -0.73 -11.31 -3.17
N ARG A 301 -0.34 -10.71 -4.29
CA ARG A 301 0.60 -9.57 -4.37
C ARG A 301 0.07 -8.52 -5.32
N PHE A 302 0.38 -7.26 -5.04
CA PHE A 302 0.12 -6.15 -5.94
C PHE A 302 1.40 -5.83 -6.68
N VAL A 303 1.42 -6.07 -7.98
CA VAL A 303 2.57 -5.87 -8.86
C VAL A 303 2.40 -4.53 -9.57
N GLY A 304 3.31 -3.60 -9.27
CA GLY A 304 3.34 -2.29 -9.92
C GLY A 304 4.18 -2.34 -11.19
N LEU A 305 3.65 -1.80 -12.27
CA LEU A 305 4.39 -1.55 -13.51
C LEU A 305 4.65 -0.06 -13.67
N VAL A 306 5.85 0.28 -14.13
CA VAL A 306 6.22 1.63 -14.52
C VAL A 306 6.79 1.64 -15.92
N LYS A 307 6.54 2.70 -16.67
CA LYS A 307 7.04 2.87 -18.03
C LYS A 307 8.36 3.64 -18.00
N GLU A 308 9.40 3.06 -18.58
CA GLU A 308 10.71 3.68 -18.76
C GLU A 308 11.02 3.73 -20.27
N GLY A 309 10.97 4.95 -20.83
CA GLY A 309 10.90 5.15 -22.28
C GLY A 309 9.64 4.49 -22.87
N ASN A 310 9.83 3.54 -23.79
CA ASN A 310 8.74 2.80 -24.43
C ASN A 310 8.51 1.40 -23.85
N GLN A 311 9.19 1.05 -22.75
CA GLN A 311 9.10 -0.28 -22.14
C GLN A 311 8.45 -0.22 -20.76
N TRP A 312 7.55 -1.16 -20.48
CA TRP A 312 7.07 -1.39 -19.13
C TRP A 312 8.07 -2.23 -18.34
N LYS A 313 8.25 -1.88 -17.07
CA LYS A 313 9.16 -2.51 -16.12
C LYS A 313 8.41 -2.85 -14.84
N VAL A 314 8.81 -3.94 -14.18
CA VAL A 314 8.24 -4.32 -12.89
C VAL A 314 8.85 -3.44 -11.80
N LYS A 315 8.10 -2.46 -11.30
CA LYS A 315 8.55 -1.57 -10.22
C LYS A 315 8.82 -2.35 -8.93
N GLY A 316 8.03 -3.37 -8.68
CA GLY A 316 8.11 -4.20 -7.49
C GLY A 316 6.78 -4.85 -7.17
N MET A 317 6.72 -5.44 -5.98
CA MET A 317 5.53 -6.12 -5.47
C MET A 317 5.28 -5.77 -4.01
N ALA A 318 4.02 -5.61 -3.67
CA ALA A 318 3.57 -5.28 -2.32
C ALA A 318 2.53 -6.30 -1.83
N THR A 319 2.39 -6.40 -0.50
CA THR A 319 1.36 -7.22 0.14
C THR A 319 0.01 -6.52 0.19
N GLY A 320 -0.06 -5.25 -0.23
CA GLY A 320 -1.27 -4.44 -0.40
C GLY A 320 -1.10 -3.46 -1.56
N PRO A 321 -2.18 -2.81 -2.00
CA PRO A 321 -2.13 -1.95 -3.16
C PRO A 321 -1.55 -0.56 -2.90
#